data_AF-A0A075I4M0-F1
#
_entry.id   AF-A0A075I4M0-F1
#
_cell.length_a   1.000
_cell.length_b   1.000
_cell.length_c   1.000
_cell.angle_alpha   90.00
_cell.angle_beta   90.00
_cell.angle_gamma   90.00
#
_symmetry.space_group_name_H-M   'P 1'
#
loop_
_entity.id
_entity.type
_entity.pdbx_description
1 polymer ?
#
loop_
_entity_poly.entity_id
_entity_poly.type
_entity_poly.pdbx_seq_one_letter_code
_entity_poly.pdbx_strand_id
1 'polypeptide(L)'
;MTLKQKSEGIYLDDSFDDVMFDSLIFDCDGVLIDITKSYDQTIITTTKYILETLAKITDSINIDFKIIDGFKSTGGFNDEVDLTYAAILSIIAAKN
;
A
#
# COMPACT_ATOMS: atom_id res chain seq x y z
N MET A 1 7.10 19.39 -17.17
CA MET A 1 7.25 18.11 -17.87
C MET A 1 6.00 17.93 -18.69
N THR A 2 6.11 17.90 -20.03
CA THR A 2 4.95 17.80 -20.92
C THR A 2 5.06 16.45 -21.62
N LEU A 3 4.14 15.56 -21.28
CA LEU A 3 4.11 14.23 -21.87
C LEU A 3 3.36 14.26 -23.20
N LYS A 4 3.96 13.71 -24.26
CA LYS A 4 3.29 13.50 -25.55
C LYS A 4 2.90 12.05 -25.73
N GLN A 5 1.67 11.83 -26.17
CA GLN A 5 1.19 10.50 -26.48
C GLN A 5 1.84 10.00 -27.78
N LYS A 6 2.50 8.83 -27.72
CA LYS A 6 3.16 8.19 -28.87
C LYS A 6 2.35 7.01 -29.40
N SER A 7 1.65 6.30 -28.51
CA SER A 7 0.65 5.29 -28.85
C SER A 7 -0.42 5.23 -27.76
N GLU A 8 -1.45 4.40 -27.95
CA GLU A 8 -2.46 4.18 -26.92
C GLU A 8 -1.81 3.71 -25.62
N GLY A 9 -2.08 4.40 -24.50
CA GLY A 9 -1.50 4.11 -23.20
C GLY A 9 -0.01 4.46 -23.00
N ILE A 10 0.70 4.91 -24.05
CA ILE A 10 2.14 5.22 -23.96
C ILE A 10 2.37 6.72 -24.17
N TYR A 11 2.93 7.35 -23.13
CA TYR A 11 3.27 8.76 -23.12
C TYR A 11 4.77 8.91 -22.86
N LEU A 12 5.43 9.71 -23.68
CA LEU A 12 6.86 9.99 -23.55
C LEU A 12 7.06 11.46 -23.21
N ASP A 13 8.02 11.76 -22.34
CA ASP A 13 8.48 13.12 -22.19
C ASP A 13 9.25 13.55 -23.45
N ASP A 14 9.07 14.80 -23.87
CA ASP A 14 9.71 15.35 -25.07
C ASP A 14 11.24 15.35 -25.02
N SER A 15 11.84 15.24 -23.83
CA SER A 15 13.29 15.12 -23.65
C SER A 15 13.83 13.70 -23.82
N PHE A 16 12.96 12.69 -23.93
CA PHE A 16 13.35 11.28 -24.07
C PHE A 16 13.50 10.90 -25.55
N ASP A 17 14.68 10.43 -25.94
CA ASP A 17 14.95 9.86 -27.25
C ASP A 17 14.57 8.38 -27.26
N ASP A 18 13.48 8.04 -27.93
CA ASP A 18 12.89 6.70 -27.98
C ASP A 18 13.54 5.76 -29.02
N VAL A 19 14.56 6.23 -29.73
CA VAL A 19 15.19 5.49 -30.84
C VAL A 19 16.35 4.61 -30.37
N MET A 20 17.00 4.93 -29.24
CA MET A 20 18.18 4.19 -28.78
C MET A 20 18.27 4.05 -27.25
N PHE A 21 17.97 2.85 -26.75
CA PHE A 21 18.27 2.45 -25.36
C PHE A 21 18.78 1.01 -25.35
N ASP A 22 19.79 0.74 -24.51
CA ASP A 22 20.38 -0.60 -24.39
C ASP A 22 19.59 -1.53 -23.46
N SER A 23 18.83 -0.95 -22.53
CA SER A 23 18.07 -1.70 -21.53
C SER A 23 16.90 -0.90 -20.97
N LEU A 24 15.88 -1.62 -20.50
CA LEU A 24 14.76 -1.08 -19.74
C LEU A 24 14.77 -1.71 -18.35
N ILE A 25 14.62 -0.88 -17.32
CA ILE A 25 14.51 -1.32 -15.93
C ILE A 25 13.08 -1.05 -15.49
N PHE A 26 12.42 -2.09 -15.00
CA PHE A 26 11.07 -2.02 -14.48
C PHE A 26 11.10 -2.30 -12.99
N ASP A 27 10.36 -1.50 -12.23
CA ASP A 27 9.98 -1.88 -10.88
C ASP A 27 9.00 -3.06 -10.94
N CYS A 28 8.83 -3.78 -9.84
CA CYS A 28 7.89 -4.89 -9.74
C CYS A 28 6.52 -4.39 -9.31
N ASP A 29 6.42 -3.90 -8.08
CA ASP A 29 5.15 -3.65 -7.41
C ASP A 29 4.55 -2.32 -7.88
N GLY A 30 3.31 -2.36 -8.40
CA GLY A 30 2.67 -1.18 -8.99
C GLY A 30 3.15 -0.83 -10.41
N VAL A 31 4.07 -1.62 -10.98
CA VAL A 31 4.51 -1.50 -12.38
C VAL A 31 4.26 -2.79 -13.17
N LEU A 32 4.95 -3.88 -12.82
CA LEU A 32 4.75 -5.20 -13.45
C LEU A 32 3.68 -6.03 -12.74
N ILE A 33 3.46 -5.77 -11.45
CA ILE A 33 2.53 -6.51 -10.59
C ILE A 33 1.44 -5.57 -10.08
N ASP A 34 0.18 -5.94 -10.30
CA ASP A 34 -0.97 -5.25 -9.69
C ASP A 34 -1.08 -5.64 -8.22
N ILE A 35 -0.74 -4.69 -7.34
CA ILE A 35 -0.72 -4.86 -5.89
C ILE A 35 -2.01 -4.36 -5.21
N THR A 36 -3.03 -3.93 -5.96
CA THR A 36 -4.25 -3.26 -5.43
C THR A 36 -4.95 -4.05 -4.33
N LYS A 37 -4.82 -5.39 -4.30
CA LYS A 37 -5.46 -6.29 -3.32
C LYS A 37 -4.47 -7.06 -2.44
N SER A 38 -3.27 -6.54 -2.20
CA SER A 38 -2.18 -7.27 -1.53
C SER A 38 -1.86 -6.76 -0.11
N TYR A 39 -1.01 -5.74 0.03
CA TYR A 39 -0.45 -5.27 1.30
C TYR A 39 -1.51 -4.78 2.28
N ASP A 40 -2.36 -3.84 1.84
CA ASP A 40 -3.42 -3.29 2.70
C ASP A 40 -4.42 -4.38 3.11
N GLN A 41 -4.75 -5.29 2.19
CA GLN A 41 -5.62 -6.42 2.49
C GLN A 41 -4.97 -7.38 3.51
N THR A 42 -3.66 -7.59 3.42
CA THR A 42 -2.90 -8.39 4.38
C THR A 42 -2.93 -7.76 5.77
N ILE A 43 -2.70 -6.45 5.87
CA ILE A 43 -2.80 -5.68 7.12
C ILE A 43 -4.21 -5.84 7.72
N ILE A 44 -5.26 -5.59 6.93
CA ILE A 44 -6.66 -5.67 7.38
C ILE A 44 -6.98 -7.08 7.88
N THR A 45 -6.61 -8.10 7.10
CA THR A 45 -6.93 -9.50 7.40
C THR A 45 -6.19 -9.97 8.65
N THR A 46 -4.92 -9.62 8.79
CA THR A 46 -4.08 -10.00 9.93
C THR A 46 -4.54 -9.32 11.21
N THR A 47 -4.82 -8.02 11.14
CA THR A 47 -5.37 -7.25 12.27
C THR A 47 -6.67 -7.88 12.77
N LYS A 48 -7.62 -8.16 11.86
CA LYS A 48 -8.89 -8.81 12.20
C LYS A 48 -8.68 -10.20 12.80
N TYR A 49 -7.82 -11.01 12.18
CA TYR A 49 -7.50 -12.34 12.69
C TYR A 49 -6.97 -12.30 14.12
N ILE A 50 -6.01 -11.40 14.41
CA ILE A 50 -5.44 -11.28 15.75
C ILE A 50 -6.50 -10.81 16.76
N LEU A 51 -7.26 -9.75 16.44
CA LEU A 51 -8.26 -9.22 17.36
C LEU A 51 -9.38 -10.23 17.62
N GLU A 52 -10.02 -10.74 16.57
CA GLU A 52 -11.22 -11.57 16.69
C GLU A 52 -10.89 -13.02 17.06
N THR A 53 -9.86 -13.61 16.44
CA THR A 53 -9.58 -15.04 16.59
C THR A 53 -8.66 -15.32 17.77
N LEU A 54 -7.59 -14.54 17.95
CA LEU A 54 -6.61 -14.79 18.99
C LEU A 54 -6.99 -14.09 20.31
N ALA A 55 -7.30 -12.80 20.26
CA ALA A 55 -7.63 -12.00 21.44
C ALA A 55 -9.11 -12.09 21.86
N LYS A 56 -9.99 -12.68 21.01
CA LYS A 56 -11.43 -12.81 21.24
C LYS A 56 -12.15 -11.45 21.42
N ILE A 57 -11.63 -10.41 20.76
CA ILE A 57 -12.19 -9.05 20.73
C ILE A 57 -12.93 -8.89 19.40
N THR A 58 -14.27 -8.88 19.45
CA THR A 58 -15.12 -8.79 18.25
C THR A 58 -15.85 -7.44 18.12
N ASP A 59 -15.74 -6.59 19.14
CA ASP A 59 -16.38 -5.28 19.29
C ASP A 59 -15.36 -4.14 19.14
N SER A 60 -14.42 -4.28 18.21
CA SER A 60 -13.35 -3.31 17.97
C SER A 60 -13.63 -2.39 16.78
N ILE A 61 -12.86 -1.30 16.69
CA ILE A 61 -12.87 -0.44 15.51
C ILE A 61 -12.39 -1.25 14.30
N ASN A 62 -13.17 -1.21 13.21
CA ASN A 62 -12.77 -1.85 11.96
C ASN A 62 -11.60 -1.08 11.33
N ILE A 63 -10.51 -1.78 11.08
CA ILE A 63 -9.41 -1.28 10.26
C ILE A 63 -9.85 -1.14 8.80
N ASP A 64 -9.52 0.00 8.19
CA ASP A 64 -9.80 0.31 6.80
C ASP A 64 -8.60 1.01 6.13
N PHE A 65 -8.74 1.29 4.83
CA PHE A 65 -7.71 1.98 4.05
C PHE A 65 -7.33 3.34 4.62
N LYS A 66 -8.27 4.09 5.21
CA LYS A 66 -7.99 5.43 5.74
C LYS A 66 -7.09 5.36 6.97
N ILE A 67 -7.28 4.37 7.83
CA ILE A 67 -6.40 4.13 8.98
C ILE A 67 -4.99 3.76 8.49
N ILE A 68 -4.89 2.86 7.50
CA ILE A 68 -3.59 2.42 6.94
C ILE A 68 -2.86 3.58 6.28
N ASP A 69 -3.53 4.34 5.41
CA ASP A 69 -2.98 5.54 4.76
C ASP A 69 -2.56 6.58 5.80
N GLY A 70 -3.36 6.76 6.86
CA GLY A 70 -3.01 7.58 8.01
C GLY A 70 -1.66 7.19 8.63
N PHE A 71 -1.42 5.91 8.89
CA PHE A 71 -0.12 5.42 9.38
C PHE A 71 1.00 5.65 8.36
N LYS A 72 0.82 5.25 7.09
CA LYS A 72 1.84 5.38 6.04
C LYS A 72 2.24 6.84 5.81
N SER A 73 1.30 7.77 5.87
CA SER A 73 1.54 9.20 5.68
C SER A 73 2.44 9.85 6.74
N THR A 74 2.61 9.21 7.90
CA THR A 74 3.55 9.69 8.93
C THR A 74 5.02 9.44 8.57
N GLY A 75 5.28 8.58 7.58
CA GLY A 75 6.62 8.16 7.16
C GLY A 75 7.29 7.13 8.08
N GLY A 76 6.74 6.84 9.27
CA GLY A 76 7.29 5.89 10.24
C GLY A 76 6.83 4.43 10.08
N PHE A 77 5.83 4.17 9.23
CA PHE A 77 5.18 2.86 9.10
C PHE A 77 5.18 2.38 7.65
N ASN A 78 6.36 2.31 7.04
CA ASN A 78 6.51 1.81 5.68
C ASN A 78 6.50 0.27 5.61
N ASP A 79 6.73 -0.41 6.73
CA ASP A 79 6.68 -1.87 6.85
C ASP A 79 5.28 -2.33 7.30
N GLU A 80 4.69 -3.30 6.59
CA GLU A 80 3.36 -3.82 6.87
C GLU A 80 3.25 -4.51 8.24
N VAL A 81 4.31 -5.13 8.76
CA VAL A 81 4.30 -5.81 10.06
C VAL A 81 4.28 -4.78 11.18
N ASP A 82 5.15 -3.77 11.11
CA ASP A 82 5.19 -2.66 12.07
C ASP A 82 3.87 -1.89 12.10
N LEU A 83 3.32 -1.59 10.92
CA LEU A 83 2.01 -0.95 10.79
C LEU A 83 0.91 -1.81 11.40
N THR A 84 0.85 -3.10 11.06
CA THR A 84 -0.16 -4.03 11.59
C THR A 84 -0.09 -4.10 13.11
N TYR A 85 1.12 -4.20 13.67
CA TYR A 85 1.32 -4.22 15.12
C TYR A 85 0.82 -2.93 15.78
N ALA A 86 1.23 -1.77 15.26
CA ALA A 86 0.81 -0.47 15.78
C ALA A 86 -0.71 -0.27 15.66
N ALA A 87 -1.33 -0.71 14.56
CA ALA A 87 -2.76 -0.64 14.35
C ALA A 87 -3.54 -1.47 15.39
N ILE A 88 -3.11 -2.70 15.67
CA ILE A 88 -3.72 -3.56 16.70
C ILE A 88 -3.67 -2.88 18.06
N LEU A 89 -2.51 -2.38 18.48
CA LEU A 89 -2.37 -1.69 19.77
C LEU A 89 -3.24 -0.44 19.84
N SER A 90 -3.28 0.35 18.76
CA SER A 90 -4.06 1.59 18.70
C SER A 90 -5.56 1.32 18.76
N ILE A 91 -6.05 0.30 18.07
CA ILE A 91 -7.45 -0.12 18.10
C ILE A 91 -7.85 -0.58 19.51
N ILE A 92 -7.00 -1.37 20.17
CA ILE A 92 -7.24 -1.80 21.55
C ILE A 92 -7.23 -0.60 22.51
N ALA A 93 -6.27 0.30 22.37
CA ALA A 93 -6.16 1.48 23.23
C ALA A 93 -7.32 2.48 23.05
N ALA A 94 -7.88 2.56 21.84
CA ALA A 94 -9.05 3.38 21.55
C ALA A 94 -10.37 2.80 22.09
N LYS A 95 -10.37 1.54 22.55
CA LYS A 95 -11.51 0.89 23.16
C LYS A 95 -11.69 1.43 24.59
N ASN A 96 -12.64 2.35 24.76
CA ASN A 96 -13.11 2.85 26.05
C ASN A 96 -14.24 1.99 26.61
#